data_AF-A0A2V8K2Q9-F1
#
_entry.id   AF-A0A2V8K2Q9-F1
#
_cell.length_a   1.000
_cell.length_b   1.000
_cell.length_c   1.000
_cell.angle_alpha   90.00
_cell.angle_beta   90.00
_cell.angle_gamma   90.00
#
_symmetry.space_group_name_H-M   'P 1'
#
loop_
_entity.id
_entity.type
_entity.pdbx_description
1 polymer ?
#
loop_
_entity_poly.entity_id
_entity_poly.type
_entity_poly.pdbx_seq_one_letter_code
_entity_poly.pdbx_strand_id
1 'polypeptide(L)'
;MRKLIGSLLLIFSAGAFGHADDWPTAKVQNVFSENGQYFVRIIPGTSIGDTYGFSGAPKGPFARAEFYARQPNRSYRLVKDAELNNPVSPVDALVTNQGYLVTFDNWHNIGYGKIVAIYRPDGRSVRTFTAEQLYPPERLKEIPLSTSSRWWRCSPFGFVDPRFPSPGKAQ
;
A
#
# COMPACT_ATOMS: atom_id res chain seq x y z
N MET A 1 -40.83 53.56 -17.72
CA MET A 1 -39.43 53.04 -17.74
C MET A 1 -39.26 52.09 -16.57
N ARG A 2 -39.46 50.78 -16.78
CA ARG A 2 -39.44 49.75 -15.73
C ARG A 2 -38.08 49.03 -15.76
N LYS A 3 -37.33 49.12 -14.67
CA LYS A 3 -36.07 48.40 -14.44
C LYS A 3 -36.38 46.90 -14.29
N LEU A 4 -35.76 46.05 -15.10
CA LEU A 4 -35.70 44.61 -14.85
C LEU A 4 -34.28 44.28 -14.38
N ILE A 5 -34.17 44.06 -13.08
CA ILE A 5 -33.03 43.40 -12.44
C ILE A 5 -33.35 41.91 -12.48
N GLY A 6 -32.58 41.13 -13.23
CA GLY A 6 -32.72 39.68 -13.33
C GLY A 6 -31.58 38.99 -12.58
N SER A 7 -31.92 38.34 -11.48
CA SER A 7 -31.04 37.70 -10.50
C SER A 7 -30.19 36.56 -11.08
N LEU A 8 -28.90 36.56 -10.72
CA LEU A 8 -27.96 35.47 -10.98
C LEU A 8 -28.13 34.38 -9.90
N LEU A 9 -28.68 33.23 -10.27
CA LEU A 9 -28.72 32.04 -9.39
C LEU A 9 -27.33 31.43 -9.30
N LEU A 10 -26.65 31.59 -8.16
CA LEU A 10 -25.48 30.80 -7.80
C LEU A 10 -25.93 29.41 -7.35
N ILE A 11 -25.66 28.40 -8.18
CA ILE A 11 -25.80 27.00 -7.82
C ILE A 11 -24.61 26.64 -6.93
N PHE A 12 -24.83 26.56 -5.61
CA PHE A 12 -23.90 25.93 -4.68
C PHE A 12 -23.96 24.41 -4.91
N SER A 13 -23.10 23.89 -5.78
CA SER A 13 -22.82 22.47 -5.83
C SER A 13 -22.15 22.10 -4.50
N ALA A 14 -22.90 21.42 -3.63
CA ALA A 14 -22.37 20.75 -2.45
C ALA A 14 -21.41 19.66 -2.92
N GLY A 15 -20.13 20.01 -3.06
CA GLY A 15 -19.08 19.04 -3.26
C GLY A 15 -19.07 18.11 -2.05
N ALA A 16 -19.38 16.83 -2.27
CA ALA A 16 -19.05 15.81 -1.30
C ALA A 16 -17.54 15.92 -1.04
N PHE A 17 -17.17 16.34 0.17
CA PHE A 17 -15.79 16.27 0.63
C PHE A 17 -15.43 14.79 0.71
N GLY A 18 -14.98 14.22 -0.40
CA GLY A 18 -14.31 12.94 -0.39
C GLY A 18 -13.02 13.13 0.40
N HIS A 19 -12.90 12.44 1.53
CA HIS A 19 -11.62 12.32 2.22
C HIS A 19 -10.70 11.50 1.31
N ALA A 20 -9.99 12.19 0.42
CA ALA A 20 -8.87 11.61 -0.30
C ALA A 20 -7.73 11.42 0.70
N ASP A 21 -7.13 10.23 0.67
CA ASP A 21 -5.93 10.00 1.46
C ASP A 21 -4.78 10.77 0.78
N ASP A 22 -4.12 11.67 1.51
CA ASP A 22 -2.92 12.35 1.02
C ASP A 22 -1.71 11.42 1.14
N TRP A 23 -1.07 11.15 0.00
CA TRP A 23 0.10 10.28 -0.08
C TRP A 23 1.33 11.09 -0.53
N PRO A 24 2.38 11.19 0.29
CA PRO A 24 3.64 11.77 -0.18
C PRO A 24 4.26 10.89 -1.27
N THR A 25 5.28 11.41 -1.96
CA THR A 25 6.06 10.58 -2.89
C THR A 25 6.67 9.38 -2.15
N ALA A 26 6.46 8.17 -2.70
CA ALA A 26 7.07 6.96 -2.18
C ALA A 26 8.60 7.08 -2.16
N LYS A 27 9.21 6.64 -1.07
CA LYS A 27 10.67 6.70 -0.87
C LYS A 27 11.29 5.32 -0.86
N VAL A 28 12.59 5.26 -1.13
CA VAL A 28 13.37 4.03 -0.93
C VAL A 28 13.28 3.61 0.52
N GLN A 29 12.95 2.34 0.77
CA GLN A 29 12.82 1.77 2.11
C GLN A 29 13.92 0.73 2.32
N ASN A 30 14.55 0.72 3.50
CA ASN A 30 15.46 -0.35 3.90
C ASN A 30 14.83 -1.09 5.08
N VAL A 31 14.49 -2.36 4.88
CA VAL A 31 13.78 -3.19 5.85
C VAL A 31 14.71 -4.28 6.34
N PHE A 32 15.04 -4.28 7.62
CA PHE A 32 15.95 -5.26 8.23
C PHE A 32 15.17 -6.40 8.87
N SER A 33 15.74 -7.60 8.84
CA SER A 33 15.35 -8.67 9.76
C SER A 33 15.73 -8.29 11.19
N GLU A 34 14.96 -8.73 12.17
CA GLU A 34 15.21 -8.46 13.59
C GLU A 34 16.62 -8.87 14.03
N ASN A 35 17.12 -10.02 13.57
CA ASN A 35 18.46 -10.50 13.89
C ASN A 35 19.60 -9.86 13.05
N GLY A 36 19.26 -8.91 12.17
CA GLY A 36 20.20 -8.24 11.27
C GLY A 36 20.96 -9.16 10.30
N GLN A 37 20.50 -10.38 10.02
CA GLN A 37 21.15 -11.25 9.04
C GLN A 37 20.74 -10.91 7.61
N TYR A 38 19.59 -10.28 7.43
CA TYR A 38 19.05 -9.89 6.14
C TYR A 38 18.57 -8.45 6.17
N PHE A 39 18.66 -7.78 5.03
CA PHE A 39 17.84 -6.61 4.79
C PHE A 39 17.39 -6.58 3.33
N VAL A 40 16.31 -5.86 3.07
CA VAL A 40 15.80 -5.64 1.72
C VAL A 40 15.71 -4.14 1.48
N ARG A 41 16.27 -3.69 0.36
CA ARG A 41 16.09 -2.32 -0.13
C ARG A 41 14.99 -2.31 -1.18
N ILE A 42 13.90 -1.64 -0.86
CA ILE A 42 12.73 -1.49 -1.74
C ILE A 42 12.84 -0.16 -2.48
N ILE A 43 12.78 -0.23 -3.80
CA ILE A 43 12.91 0.91 -4.71
C ILE A 43 11.55 1.14 -5.36
N PRO A 44 10.94 2.32 -5.20
CA PRO A 44 9.65 2.61 -5.81
C PRO A 44 9.65 2.48 -7.33
N GLY A 45 8.56 1.91 -7.85
CA GLY A 45 8.20 1.92 -9.26
C GLY A 45 7.47 3.20 -9.64
N THR A 46 7.07 3.27 -10.91
CA THR A 46 6.40 4.45 -11.49
C THR A 46 5.06 4.13 -12.13
N SER A 47 4.52 2.91 -11.92
CA SER A 47 3.28 2.47 -12.57
C SER A 47 2.01 2.95 -11.85
N ILE A 48 1.76 4.25 -11.84
CA ILE A 48 0.56 4.84 -11.22
C ILE A 48 -0.72 4.35 -11.90
N GLY A 49 -0.69 4.12 -13.22
CA GLY A 49 -1.85 3.62 -13.97
C GLY A 49 -2.27 2.19 -13.64
N ASP A 50 -1.47 1.43 -12.87
CA ASP A 50 -1.83 0.11 -12.34
C ASP A 50 -2.31 0.15 -10.88
N THR A 51 -2.37 1.34 -10.29
CA THR A 51 -2.97 1.61 -8.97
C THR A 51 -4.50 1.67 -9.10
N TYR A 52 -5.22 1.07 -8.15
CA TYR A 52 -6.68 1.01 -8.16
C TYR A 52 -7.29 2.42 -8.10
N GLY A 53 -8.17 2.72 -9.05
CA GLY A 53 -8.81 4.04 -9.19
C GLY A 53 -8.03 5.06 -10.02
N PHE A 54 -6.86 4.70 -10.57
CA PHE A 54 -6.00 5.61 -11.35
C PHE A 54 -5.97 5.28 -12.85
N SER A 55 -7.05 4.72 -13.39
CA SER A 55 -7.14 4.41 -14.82
C SER A 55 -6.91 5.67 -15.67
N GLY A 56 -6.00 5.58 -16.64
CA GLY A 56 -5.59 6.71 -17.48
C GLY A 56 -4.33 7.44 -17.01
N ALA A 57 -3.83 7.16 -15.80
CA ALA A 57 -2.53 7.63 -15.35
C ALA A 57 -1.37 6.87 -16.05
N PRO A 58 -0.14 7.42 -16.04
CA PRO A 58 1.02 6.77 -16.66
C PRO A 58 1.33 5.39 -16.07
N LYS A 59 1.66 4.44 -16.93
CA LYS A 59 2.20 3.13 -16.55
C LYS A 59 3.72 3.10 -16.70
N GLY A 60 4.37 2.25 -15.92
CA GLY A 60 5.82 2.14 -15.87
C GLY A 60 6.26 0.83 -15.19
N PRO A 61 7.55 0.69 -14.87
CA PRO A 61 8.03 -0.42 -14.06
C PRO A 61 7.37 -0.42 -12.68
N PHE A 62 7.12 -1.63 -12.16
CA PHE A 62 6.68 -1.84 -10.79
C PHE A 62 7.83 -1.61 -9.82
N ALA A 63 7.52 -1.55 -8.52
CA ALA A 63 8.55 -1.47 -7.49
C ALA A 63 9.51 -2.66 -7.57
N ARG A 64 10.75 -2.47 -7.12
CA ARG A 64 11.77 -3.52 -7.08
C ARG A 64 12.30 -3.71 -5.67
N ALA A 65 12.84 -4.88 -5.39
CA ALA A 65 13.50 -5.23 -4.14
C ALA A 65 14.88 -5.83 -4.38
N GLU A 66 15.87 -5.23 -3.75
CA GLU A 66 17.23 -5.74 -3.65
C GLU A 66 17.37 -6.49 -2.32
N PHE A 67 17.59 -7.80 -2.38
CA PHE A 67 17.72 -8.70 -1.24
C PHE A 67 19.18 -8.84 -0.84
N TYR A 68 19.50 -8.56 0.42
CA TYR A 68 20.85 -8.64 0.95
C TYR A 68 20.97 -9.64 2.09
N ALA A 69 22.09 -10.36 2.12
CA ALA A 69 22.46 -11.25 3.23
C ALA A 69 23.80 -10.83 3.83
N ARG A 70 23.86 -10.82 5.17
CA ARG A 70 25.06 -10.49 5.92
C ARG A 70 26.14 -11.56 5.72
N GLN A 71 27.38 -11.10 5.59
CA GLN A 71 28.56 -11.92 5.37
C GLN A 71 29.37 -12.06 6.69
N PRO A 72 30.31 -13.02 6.78
CA PRO A 72 31.14 -13.20 7.99
C PRO A 72 31.92 -11.96 8.40
N ASN A 73 32.36 -11.14 7.44
CA ASN A 73 33.03 -9.85 7.67
C ASN A 73 32.07 -8.70 8.03
N ARG A 74 30.81 -9.01 8.34
CA ARG A 74 29.72 -8.07 8.68
C ARG A 74 29.26 -7.16 7.54
N SER A 75 29.80 -7.28 6.33
CA SER A 75 29.24 -6.61 5.15
C SER A 75 27.94 -7.27 4.71
N TYR A 76 27.18 -6.61 3.85
CA TYR A 76 26.02 -7.20 3.19
C TYR A 76 26.32 -7.43 1.72
N ARG A 77 25.92 -8.59 1.21
CA ARG A 77 26.04 -8.95 -0.21
C ARG A 77 24.66 -9.00 -0.83
N LEU A 78 24.53 -8.37 -2.00
CA LEU A 78 23.35 -8.50 -2.84
C LEU A 78 23.20 -9.97 -3.26
N VAL A 79 22.07 -10.55 -2.92
CA VAL A 79 21.68 -11.92 -3.28
C VAL A 79 20.85 -11.89 -4.55
N LYS A 80 19.86 -10.98 -4.61
CA LYS A 80 18.95 -10.88 -5.75
C LYS A 80 18.38 -9.48 -5.89
N ASP A 81 18.16 -9.09 -7.13
CA ASP A 81 17.29 -7.99 -7.53
C ASP A 81 16.03 -8.58 -8.20
N ALA A 82 14.85 -8.22 -7.71
CA ALA A 82 13.57 -8.75 -8.17
C ALA A 82 12.49 -7.67 -8.26
N GLU A 83 11.62 -7.80 -9.26
CA GLU A 83 10.40 -6.99 -9.35
C GLU A 83 9.37 -7.44 -8.30
N LEU A 84 8.72 -6.46 -7.66
CA LEU A 84 7.63 -6.66 -6.71
C LEU A 84 6.28 -6.56 -7.41
N ASN A 85 5.24 -6.99 -6.71
CA ASN A 85 3.87 -6.89 -7.22
C ASN A 85 3.22 -5.53 -6.98
N ASN A 86 3.91 -4.62 -6.31
CA ASN A 86 3.44 -3.28 -6.00
C ASN A 86 3.71 -2.34 -7.18
N PRO A 87 2.70 -1.68 -7.77
CA PRO A 87 2.89 -0.76 -8.90
C PRO A 87 3.84 0.41 -8.62
N VAL A 88 3.76 0.94 -7.40
CA VAL A 88 4.55 2.10 -6.95
C VAL A 88 5.45 1.72 -5.78
N SER A 89 4.90 1.26 -4.67
CA SER A 89 5.66 0.80 -3.50
C SER A 89 4.69 0.04 -2.59
N PRO A 90 5.15 -0.90 -1.76
CA PRO A 90 4.34 -1.31 -0.62
C PRO A 90 4.21 -0.17 0.39
N VAL A 91 3.11 -0.16 1.15
CA VAL A 91 2.89 0.79 2.25
C VAL A 91 3.77 0.41 3.43
N ASP A 92 3.69 -0.86 3.83
CA ASP A 92 4.50 -1.43 4.91
C ASP A 92 5.21 -2.70 4.40
N ALA A 93 6.32 -3.05 5.03
CA ALA A 93 7.04 -4.29 4.77
C ALA A 93 7.80 -4.78 6.00
N LEU A 94 8.04 -6.09 6.07
CA LEU A 94 8.91 -6.72 7.06
C LEU A 94 9.83 -7.75 6.41
N VAL A 95 10.96 -8.02 7.04
CA VAL A 95 11.87 -9.10 6.67
C VAL A 95 11.97 -10.07 7.84
N THR A 96 11.72 -11.35 7.58
CA THR A 96 11.81 -12.41 8.59
C THR A 96 13.28 -12.74 8.91
N ASN A 97 13.53 -13.40 10.04
CA ASN A 97 14.86 -13.90 10.38
C ASN A 97 15.39 -15.00 9.43
N GLN A 98 14.52 -15.52 8.56
CA GLN A 98 14.85 -16.45 7.46
C GLN A 98 15.03 -15.74 6.11
N GLY A 99 14.96 -14.40 6.07
CA GLY A 99 15.19 -13.58 4.89
C GLY A 99 14.00 -13.42 3.94
N TYR A 100 12.82 -13.92 4.30
CA TYR A 100 11.61 -13.66 3.52
C TYR A 100 11.19 -12.20 3.66
N LEU A 101 10.86 -11.56 2.53
CA LEU A 101 10.19 -10.27 2.49
C LEU A 101 8.68 -10.51 2.50
N VAL A 102 7.98 -9.79 3.36
CA VAL A 102 6.52 -9.68 3.31
C VAL A 102 6.17 -8.22 3.11
N THR A 103 5.41 -7.93 2.06
CA THR A 103 4.91 -6.59 1.77
C THR A 103 3.43 -6.49 2.08
N PHE A 104 2.98 -5.29 2.48
CA PHE A 104 1.60 -4.99 2.81
C PHE A 104 1.13 -3.75 2.06
N ASP A 105 -0.05 -3.88 1.45
CA ASP A 105 -0.76 -2.86 0.70
C ASP A 105 0.02 -2.24 -0.45
N ASN A 106 -0.63 -1.33 -1.18
CA ASN A 106 -0.05 -0.61 -2.30
C ASN A 106 -0.03 0.88 -1.98
N TRP A 107 1.04 1.58 -2.33
CA TRP A 107 1.08 3.03 -2.24
C TRP A 107 -0.10 3.62 -3.02
N HIS A 108 -0.75 4.65 -2.47
CA HIS A 108 -2.05 5.19 -2.88
C HIS A 108 -3.30 4.33 -2.62
N ASN A 109 -3.15 3.03 -2.32
CA ASN A 109 -4.28 2.15 -2.00
C ASN A 109 -3.98 1.15 -0.88
N ILE A 110 -4.61 1.35 0.28
CA ILE A 110 -4.69 0.31 1.30
C ILE A 110 -5.86 -0.63 0.95
N GLY A 111 -5.65 -1.93 1.02
CA GLY A 111 -6.72 -2.93 0.87
C GLY A 111 -7.17 -3.24 -0.56
N TYR A 112 -6.49 -2.71 -1.59
CA TYR A 112 -6.77 -3.04 -3.00
C TYR A 112 -5.56 -3.68 -3.70
N GLY A 113 -5.86 -4.52 -4.69
CA GLY A 113 -4.85 -5.27 -5.44
C GLY A 113 -4.26 -6.42 -4.63
N LYS A 114 -2.97 -6.71 -4.86
CA LYS A 114 -2.20 -7.65 -4.04
C LYS A 114 -1.80 -6.93 -2.76
N ILE A 115 -2.52 -7.19 -1.67
CA ILE A 115 -2.39 -6.49 -0.38
C ILE A 115 -1.42 -7.17 0.57
N VAL A 116 -1.11 -8.45 0.32
CA VAL A 116 -0.01 -9.17 0.97
C VAL A 116 0.75 -9.91 -0.12
N ALA A 117 2.08 -9.76 -0.15
CA ALA A 117 2.94 -10.57 -1.01
C ALA A 117 4.14 -11.08 -0.23
N ILE A 118 4.44 -12.37 -0.38
CA ILE A 118 5.54 -13.05 0.30
C ILE A 118 6.58 -13.43 -0.75
N TYR A 119 7.83 -13.06 -0.50
CA TYR A 119 8.96 -13.36 -1.37
C TYR A 119 10.02 -14.14 -0.60
N ARG A 120 10.61 -15.14 -1.26
CA ARG A 120 11.77 -15.87 -0.76
C ARG A 120 13.00 -14.95 -0.71
N PRO A 121 14.03 -15.31 0.07
CA PRO A 121 15.32 -14.62 0.05
C PRO A 121 15.99 -14.56 -1.34
N ASP A 122 15.58 -15.45 -2.26
CA ASP A 122 16.04 -15.49 -3.65
C ASP A 122 15.19 -14.62 -4.60
N GLY A 123 14.33 -13.76 -4.05
CA GLY A 123 13.47 -12.81 -4.78
C GLY A 123 12.24 -13.43 -5.45
N ARG A 124 12.04 -14.76 -5.42
CA ARG A 124 10.85 -15.37 -6.02
C ARG A 124 9.61 -15.13 -5.16
N SER A 125 8.51 -14.75 -5.81
CA SER A 125 7.19 -14.69 -5.17
C SER A 125 6.75 -16.10 -4.74
N VAL A 126 6.37 -16.23 -3.48
CA VAL A 126 5.80 -17.47 -2.89
C VAL A 126 4.30 -17.47 -3.06
N ARG A 127 3.66 -16.37 -2.64
CA ARG A 127 2.21 -16.22 -2.62
C ARG A 127 1.84 -14.76 -2.50
N THR A 128 0.69 -14.43 -3.08
CA THR A 128 0.05 -13.12 -2.94
C THR A 128 -1.39 -13.29 -2.51
N PHE A 129 -1.92 -12.30 -1.79
CA PHE A 129 -3.30 -12.28 -1.35
C PHE A 129 -3.96 -10.96 -1.71
N THR A 130 -5.22 -11.03 -2.15
CA THR A 130 -6.14 -9.89 -2.19
C THR A 130 -7.02 -9.89 -0.94
N ALA A 131 -7.75 -8.80 -0.68
CA ALA A 131 -8.67 -8.74 0.45
C ALA A 131 -9.76 -9.84 0.39
N GLU A 132 -10.25 -10.13 -0.81
CA GLU A 132 -11.24 -11.17 -1.11
C GLU A 132 -10.74 -12.58 -0.84
N GLN A 133 -9.42 -12.79 -0.84
CA GLN A 133 -8.82 -14.08 -0.48
C GLN A 133 -8.56 -14.21 1.03
N LEU A 134 -8.54 -13.10 1.77
CA LEU A 134 -8.31 -13.08 3.22
C LEU A 134 -9.60 -13.04 4.04
N TYR A 135 -10.67 -12.47 3.50
CA TYR A 135 -11.93 -12.27 4.21
C TYR A 135 -13.13 -12.76 3.39
N PRO A 136 -14.17 -13.32 4.05
CA PRO A 136 -15.43 -13.61 3.38
C PRO A 136 -16.14 -12.31 2.94
N PRO A 137 -16.98 -12.34 1.89
CA PRO A 137 -17.61 -11.15 1.31
C PRO A 137 -18.39 -10.28 2.31
N GLU A 138 -19.05 -10.91 3.27
CA GLU A 138 -19.88 -10.27 4.29
C GLU A 138 -19.01 -9.41 5.20
N ARG A 139 -17.83 -9.92 5.56
CA ARG A 139 -16.86 -9.19 6.37
C ARG A 139 -16.22 -8.06 5.60
N LEU A 140 -15.98 -8.21 4.29
CA LEU A 140 -15.46 -7.11 3.47
C LEU A 140 -16.39 -5.90 3.44
N LYS A 141 -17.70 -6.10 3.51
CA LYS A 141 -18.70 -5.02 3.56
C LYS A 141 -18.64 -4.23 4.87
N GLU A 142 -18.15 -4.84 5.94
CA GLU A 142 -18.01 -4.22 7.27
C GLU A 142 -16.69 -3.44 7.42
N ILE A 143 -15.71 -3.63 6.51
CA ILE A 143 -14.41 -2.95 6.60
C ILE A 143 -14.57 -1.47 6.22
N PRO A 144 -14.09 -0.53 7.06
CA PRO A 144 -14.17 0.90 6.76
C PRO A 144 -13.47 1.27 5.44
N LEU A 145 -14.10 2.17 4.68
CA LEU A 145 -13.62 2.67 3.40
C LEU A 145 -13.26 4.16 3.49
N SER A 146 -12.25 4.58 2.74
CA SER A 146 -12.03 5.97 2.33
C SER A 146 -12.21 6.07 0.80
N THR A 147 -11.88 7.23 0.23
CA THR A 147 -11.95 7.45 -1.23
C THR A 147 -11.08 6.46 -2.01
N SER A 148 -9.91 6.08 -1.50
CA SER A 148 -8.95 5.23 -2.20
C SER A 148 -8.45 4.03 -1.40
N SER A 149 -8.98 3.80 -0.19
CA SER A 149 -8.53 2.75 0.71
C SER A 149 -9.67 1.94 1.33
N ARG A 150 -9.39 0.67 1.61
CA ARG A 150 -10.18 -0.24 2.45
C ARG A 150 -9.32 -0.61 3.66
N TRP A 151 -9.68 -0.13 4.85
CA TRP A 151 -8.84 -0.22 6.06
C TRP A 151 -8.96 -1.59 6.76
N TRP A 152 -8.49 -2.64 6.08
CA TRP A 152 -8.59 -4.04 6.50
C TRP A 152 -7.66 -4.43 7.67
N ARG A 153 -6.64 -3.60 7.94
CA ARG A 153 -5.65 -3.80 8.99
C ARG A 153 -5.33 -2.48 9.70
N CYS A 154 -4.83 -2.60 10.92
CA CYS A 154 -4.20 -1.53 11.68
C CYS A 154 -2.73 -1.45 11.24
N SER A 155 -2.27 -0.26 10.86
CA SER A 155 -0.85 -0.01 10.63
C SER A 155 -0.10 0.19 11.96
N PRO A 156 1.16 -0.26 12.10
CA PRO A 156 1.93 -1.00 11.10
C PRO A 156 1.61 -2.50 11.08
N PHE A 157 1.26 -3.11 12.22
CA PHE A 157 0.95 -4.53 12.32
C PHE A 157 -0.19 -4.80 13.33
N GLY A 158 -1.42 -4.90 12.83
CA GLY A 158 -2.57 -5.41 13.56
C GLY A 158 -3.69 -5.81 12.61
N PHE A 159 -4.34 -6.96 12.83
CA PHE A 159 -5.56 -7.29 12.10
C PHE A 159 -6.73 -6.62 12.82
N VAL A 160 -7.59 -5.90 12.10
CA VAL A 160 -8.80 -5.32 12.69
C VAL A 160 -9.74 -6.48 13.05
N ASP A 161 -10.01 -6.71 14.33
CA ASP A 161 -11.27 -7.32 14.73
C ASP A 161 -12.30 -6.18 14.77
N PRO A 162 -13.32 -6.16 13.90
CA PRO A 162 -14.34 -5.11 13.90
C PRO A 162 -15.13 -5.03 15.22
N ARG A 163 -15.01 -6.02 16.11
CA ARG A 163 -15.54 -5.95 17.48
C ARG A 163 -14.69 -5.08 18.42
N PHE A 164 -13.49 -4.69 18.01
CA PHE A 164 -12.55 -3.86 18.77
C PHE A 164 -11.83 -2.88 17.82
N PRO A 165 -12.47 -1.76 17.44
CA PRO A 165 -11.79 -0.73 16.65
C PRO A 165 -10.54 -0.24 17.38
N SER A 166 -9.45 0.00 16.63
CA SER A 166 -8.21 0.55 17.18
C SER A 166 -8.47 1.85 17.94
N PRO A 167 -7.89 2.04 19.13
CA PRO A 167 -7.96 3.33 19.81
C PRO A 167 -7.10 4.32 19.03
N GLY A 168 -7.71 5.16 18.19
CA GLY A 168 -6.93 6.18 17.48
C GLY A 168 -7.57 6.92 16.31
N LYS A 169 -8.78 6.57 15.85
CA LYS A 169 -9.53 7.46 14.94
C LYS A 169 -10.93 7.68 15.48
N ALA A 170 -11.07 8.74 16.27
CA ALA A 170 -12.36 9.39 16.46
C ALA A 170 -12.86 9.92 15.11
N GLN A 171 -14.18 9.90 14.98
CA GLN A 171 -14.98 10.33 13.83
C GLN A 171 -14.62 11.73 13.33
#